data_AF-A0A2N7YF43-F1
#
_entry.id   AF-A0A2N7YF43-F1
#
_cell.length_a   1.000
_cell.length_b   1.000
_cell.length_c   1.000
_cell.angle_alpha   90.00
_cell.angle_beta   90.00
_cell.angle_gamma   90.00
#
_symmetry.space_group_name_H-M   'P 1'
#
loop_
_entity.id
_entity.type
_entity.pdbx_description
1 polymer ?
#
loop_
_entity_poly.entity_id
_entity_poly.type
_entity_poly.pdbx_seq_one_letter_code
_entity_poly.pdbx_strand_id
1 'polypeptide(L)'
;PERLDNLFVHPVAVGQDSAISHYPGRDAEDITWQDTIITFPADSGMSPLYLVFAKPMVSPLEVGRAADLMSRSRKDGLDIDHIPAQKVLEATLLQLDAKMPRQQVLDYLKNAPGIAIPTHVHQKHSETYGGRSTRAKQAKDVADLRAAVNSNVDAIKSGLLDEGYPEAEIEAAREQLHQLNQKQGWY
;
A
#
# COMPACT_ATOMS: atom_id res chain seq x y z
N PRO A 1 30.51 9.73 -9.50
CA PRO A 1 29.15 9.21 -9.75
C PRO A 1 28.70 8.38 -8.55
N GLU A 2 27.58 8.78 -7.94
CA GLU A 2 26.97 8.08 -6.81
C GLU A 2 26.52 6.69 -7.27
N ARG A 3 26.98 5.65 -6.58
CA ARG A 3 26.73 4.26 -6.93
C ARG A 3 25.32 3.91 -6.46
N LEU A 4 24.38 3.81 -7.40
CA LEU A 4 23.04 3.26 -7.13
C LEU A 4 23.20 1.74 -6.97
N ASP A 5 23.28 1.27 -5.72
CA ASP A 5 23.54 -0.14 -5.38
C ASP A 5 22.44 -1.14 -5.86
N ASN A 6 21.40 -0.66 -6.55
CA ASN A 6 20.22 -1.45 -6.91
C ASN A 6 20.05 -1.68 -8.42
N LEU A 7 20.99 -1.25 -9.27
CA LEU A 7 20.90 -1.46 -10.72
C LEU A 7 22.00 -2.42 -11.21
N PHE A 8 21.72 -3.72 -11.16
CA PHE A 8 22.55 -4.74 -11.81
C PHE A 8 22.17 -4.86 -13.28
N VAL A 9 22.95 -4.25 -14.18
CA VAL A 9 22.84 -4.48 -15.62
C VAL A 9 23.96 -5.43 -16.04
N HIS A 10 23.65 -6.69 -16.30
CA HIS A 10 24.56 -7.60 -17.01
C HIS A 10 24.27 -7.55 -18.50
N PRO A 11 25.12 -6.94 -19.34
CA PRO A 11 24.99 -7.08 -20.78
C PRO A 11 25.20 -8.57 -21.14
N VAL A 12 24.17 -9.20 -21.71
CA VAL A 12 24.29 -10.57 -22.23
C VAL A 12 25.01 -10.49 -23.56
N ALA A 13 26.25 -10.97 -23.62
CA ALA A 13 27.00 -11.08 -24.86
C ALA A 13 26.32 -12.09 -25.80
N VAL A 14 26.17 -11.73 -27.08
CA VAL A 14 25.55 -12.59 -28.10
C VAL A 14 26.42 -13.83 -28.29
N GLY A 15 25.86 -15.02 -28.05
CA GLY A 15 26.49 -16.31 -28.38
C GLY A 15 27.05 -17.12 -27.21
N GLN A 16 26.95 -16.65 -25.97
CA GLN A 16 27.08 -17.57 -24.83
C GLN A 16 25.74 -18.24 -24.59
N ASP A 17 25.76 -19.58 -24.62
CA ASP A 17 24.74 -20.42 -24.01
C ASP A 17 24.44 -19.80 -22.66
N SER A 18 23.23 -19.26 -22.52
CA SER A 18 22.83 -18.52 -21.34
C SER A 18 22.80 -19.52 -20.21
N ALA A 19 23.92 -19.68 -19.50
CA ALA A 19 23.94 -20.18 -18.15
C ALA A 19 23.21 -19.12 -17.32
N ILE A 20 21.88 -19.08 -17.48
CA ILE A 20 20.97 -18.29 -16.66
C ILE A 20 21.08 -18.96 -15.29
N SER A 21 22.07 -18.52 -14.52
CA SER A 21 22.16 -18.79 -13.11
C SER A 21 20.95 -18.12 -12.48
N HIS A 22 19.90 -18.92 -12.30
CA HIS A 22 18.68 -18.67 -11.55
C HIS A 22 18.81 -17.52 -10.57
N TYR A 23 18.48 -16.30 -11.01
CA TYR A 23 18.38 -15.17 -10.13
C TYR A 23 17.26 -14.20 -10.54
N PRO A 24 16.66 -13.53 -9.54
CA PRO A 24 17.02 -13.67 -8.11
C PRO A 24 16.02 -14.58 -7.40
N GLY A 25 16.39 -15.60 -6.61
CA GLY A 25 17.66 -16.04 -6.05
C GLY A 25 17.34 -17.24 -5.15
N ARG A 26 18.34 -17.88 -4.56
CA ARG A 26 18.12 -19.01 -3.63
C ARG A 26 17.58 -18.58 -2.25
N ASP A 27 17.41 -17.28 -2.00
CA ASP A 27 17.03 -16.69 -0.71
C ASP A 27 16.11 -15.45 -0.88
N ALA A 28 15.02 -15.59 -1.64
CA ALA A 28 14.11 -14.48 -1.99
C ALA A 28 12.87 -14.38 -1.07
N GLU A 29 13.00 -14.73 0.21
CA GLU A 29 11.85 -14.83 1.12
C GLU A 29 11.25 -13.46 1.50
N ASP A 30 12.06 -12.40 1.50
CA ASP A 30 11.65 -11.04 1.92
C ASP A 30 11.54 -10.03 0.77
N ILE A 31 11.59 -10.49 -0.50
CA ILE A 31 11.55 -9.62 -1.68
C ILE A 31 10.43 -10.02 -2.64
N THR A 32 9.82 -9.02 -3.26
CA THR A 32 8.80 -9.13 -4.29
C THR A 32 9.30 -8.50 -5.59
N TRP A 33 8.75 -8.94 -6.72
CA TRP A 33 9.19 -8.53 -8.06
C TRP A 33 8.17 -7.59 -8.70
N GLN A 34 8.67 -6.53 -9.33
CA GLN A 34 7.88 -5.65 -10.18
C GLN A 34 8.56 -5.47 -11.53
N ASP A 35 7.74 -5.25 -12.54
CA ASP A 35 8.16 -5.02 -13.90
C ASP A 35 7.45 -3.80 -14.51
N THR A 36 8.11 -3.18 -15.47
CA THR A 36 7.50 -2.12 -16.26
C THR A 36 8.22 -1.95 -17.59
N ILE A 37 7.50 -1.44 -18.59
CA ILE A 37 8.09 -0.99 -19.84
C ILE A 37 8.26 0.52 -19.74
N ILE A 38 9.50 0.99 -19.77
CA ILE A 38 9.82 2.41 -19.87
C ILE A 38 9.81 2.78 -21.35
N THR A 39 8.83 3.59 -21.75
CA THR A 39 8.80 4.23 -23.05
C THR A 39 9.40 5.63 -22.93
N PHE A 40 10.16 6.03 -23.95
CA PHE A 40 10.78 7.35 -24.03
C PHE A 40 9.97 8.27 -24.94
N PRO A 41 10.15 9.60 -24.86
CA PRO A 41 9.57 10.53 -25.83
C PRO A 41 9.84 10.08 -27.26
N ALA A 42 8.87 10.26 -28.14
CA ALA A 42 8.92 9.74 -29.51
C ALA A 42 10.09 10.31 -30.33
N ASP A 43 10.56 11.50 -29.98
CA ASP A 43 11.68 12.21 -30.59
C ASP A 43 13.04 11.88 -29.96
N SER A 44 13.08 11.06 -28.91
CA SER A 44 14.34 10.68 -28.25
C SER A 44 15.21 9.73 -29.07
N GLY A 45 14.64 9.05 -30.06
CA GLY A 45 15.31 7.99 -30.83
C GLY A 45 15.65 6.74 -30.01
N MET A 46 15.21 6.66 -28.75
CA MET A 46 15.49 5.54 -27.86
C MET A 46 14.37 4.48 -27.93
N SER A 47 14.77 3.23 -28.08
CA SER A 47 13.85 2.09 -27.98
C SER A 47 13.34 1.94 -26.53
N PRO A 48 12.08 1.51 -26.34
CA PRO A 48 11.56 1.18 -25.00
C PRO A 48 12.40 0.13 -24.27
N LEU A 49 12.45 0.23 -22.95
CA LEU A 49 13.20 -0.69 -22.08
C LEU A 49 12.24 -1.49 -21.20
N TYR A 50 12.38 -2.81 -21.17
CA TYR A 50 11.73 -3.66 -20.17
C TYR A 50 12.61 -3.75 -18.91
N LEU A 51 12.05 -3.35 -17.77
CA LEU A 51 12.72 -3.38 -16.48
C LEU A 51 12.03 -4.37 -15.57
N VAL A 52 12.82 -5.19 -14.87
CA VAL A 52 12.40 -6.00 -13.73
C VAL A 52 13.29 -5.61 -12.55
N PHE A 53 12.69 -5.35 -11.39
CA PHE A 53 13.41 -4.95 -10.20
C PHE A 53 12.78 -5.55 -8.94
N ALA A 54 13.62 -5.74 -7.91
CA ALA A 54 13.19 -6.19 -6.60
C ALA A 54 12.63 -5.02 -5.79
N LYS A 55 11.63 -5.31 -4.97
CA LYS A 55 11.21 -4.46 -3.85
C LYS A 55 11.14 -5.32 -2.58
N PRO A 56 11.29 -4.74 -1.39
CA PRO A 56 10.96 -5.45 -0.15
C PRO A 56 9.51 -5.96 -0.20
N MET A 57 9.23 -7.10 0.42
CA MET A 57 7.84 -7.49 0.69
C MET A 57 7.19 -6.51 1.67
N VAL A 58 5.86 -6.51 1.71
CA VAL A 58 5.15 -5.73 2.74
C VAL A 58 5.32 -6.43 4.09
N SER A 59 5.59 -5.65 5.13
CA SER A 59 5.66 -6.18 6.50
C SER A 59 4.32 -6.05 7.21
N PRO A 60 3.95 -6.94 8.14
CA PRO A 60 2.81 -6.72 9.01
C PRO A 60 2.91 -5.38 9.76
N LEU A 61 1.76 -4.72 9.94
CA LEU A 61 1.64 -3.38 10.53
C LEU A 61 2.34 -2.26 9.75
N GLU A 62 2.90 -2.55 8.57
CA GLU A 62 3.52 -1.53 7.73
C GLU A 62 2.47 -0.51 7.27
N VAL A 63 2.75 0.77 7.56
CA VAL A 63 1.91 1.90 7.15
C VAL A 63 2.51 2.60 5.94
N GLY A 64 1.67 2.88 4.95
CA GLY A 64 2.11 3.50 3.71
C GLY A 64 0.97 3.93 2.80
N ARG A 65 1.33 4.29 1.56
CA ARG A 65 0.32 4.54 0.52
C ARG A 65 -0.28 3.20 0.11
N ALA A 66 -1.61 3.11 0.11
CA ALA A 66 -2.31 1.86 -0.17
C ALA A 66 -1.84 1.17 -1.46
N ALA A 67 -1.73 1.90 -2.57
CA ALA A 67 -1.27 1.33 -3.84
C ALA A 67 0.18 0.82 -3.81
N ASP A 68 1.07 1.45 -3.02
CA ASP A 68 2.44 0.95 -2.87
C ASP A 68 2.44 -0.36 -2.07
N LEU A 69 1.76 -0.40 -0.93
CA LEU A 69 1.61 -1.60 -0.11
C LEU A 69 0.98 -2.75 -0.92
N MET A 70 -0.12 -2.48 -1.63
CA MET A 70 -0.80 -3.46 -2.49
C MET A 70 0.11 -3.97 -3.60
N SER A 71 0.99 -3.12 -4.15
CA SER A 71 1.92 -3.53 -5.20
C SER A 71 2.99 -4.52 -4.71
N ARG A 72 3.25 -4.54 -3.40
CA ARG A 72 4.23 -5.41 -2.75
C ARG A 72 3.60 -6.61 -2.05
N SER A 73 2.32 -6.52 -1.68
CA SER A 73 1.58 -7.60 -1.03
C SER A 73 1.18 -8.69 -2.03
N ARG A 74 1.76 -9.90 -1.89
CA ARG A 74 1.56 -11.01 -2.84
C ARG A 74 1.65 -12.37 -2.14
N LYS A 75 0.49 -13.03 -1.95
CA LYS A 75 0.40 -14.39 -1.33
C LYS A 75 1.08 -14.48 0.05
N ASP A 76 1.08 -13.37 0.77
CA ASP A 76 1.70 -13.19 2.09
C ASP A 76 0.71 -13.35 3.25
N GLY A 77 -0.59 -13.52 2.95
CA GLY A 77 -1.64 -13.61 3.96
C GLY A 77 -1.99 -12.27 4.60
N LEU A 78 -1.58 -11.16 3.97
CA LEU A 78 -1.88 -9.80 4.39
C LEU A 78 -2.90 -9.16 3.45
N ASP A 79 -3.77 -8.34 4.04
CA ASP A 79 -4.63 -7.41 3.34
C ASP A 79 -4.18 -5.97 3.65
N ILE A 80 -4.41 -5.07 2.70
CA ILE A 80 -4.17 -3.64 2.90
C ILE A 80 -5.49 -2.97 3.25
N ASP A 81 -5.65 -2.57 4.52
CA ASP A 81 -6.82 -1.83 4.99
C ASP A 81 -6.55 -0.33 4.90
N HIS A 82 -7.50 0.42 4.33
CA HIS A 82 -7.44 1.88 4.32
C HIS A 82 -7.87 2.42 5.69
N ILE A 83 -7.04 3.26 6.30
CA ILE A 83 -7.37 3.89 7.59
C ILE A 83 -7.13 5.42 7.50
N PRO A 84 -8.20 6.24 7.51
CA PRO A 84 -9.61 5.88 7.64
C PRO A 84 -10.16 5.03 6.49
N ALA A 85 -11.28 4.36 6.75
CA ALA A 85 -11.99 3.53 5.78
C ALA A 85 -12.10 4.17 4.37
N GLN A 86 -11.84 3.39 3.32
CA GLN A 86 -11.83 3.90 1.93
C GLN A 86 -13.13 4.65 1.54
N LYS A 87 -14.29 4.18 1.98
CA LYS A 87 -15.59 4.85 1.73
C LYS A 87 -15.73 6.19 2.44
N VAL A 88 -15.11 6.35 3.61
CA VAL A 88 -15.07 7.62 4.35
C VAL A 88 -14.18 8.61 3.60
N LEU A 89 -13.03 8.16 3.10
CA LEU A 89 -12.16 8.98 2.26
C LEU A 89 -12.85 9.40 0.96
N GLU A 90 -13.52 8.47 0.28
CA GLU A 90 -14.32 8.74 -0.92
C GLU A 90 -15.41 9.78 -0.65
N ALA A 91 -16.18 9.61 0.43
CA ALA A 91 -17.21 10.55 0.83
C ALA A 91 -16.64 11.93 1.19
N THR A 92 -15.47 11.99 1.82
CA THR A 92 -14.79 13.25 2.14
C THR A 92 -14.43 14.03 0.87
N LEU A 93 -13.85 13.35 -0.13
CA LEU A 93 -13.51 13.97 -1.42
C LEU A 93 -14.74 14.51 -2.13
N LEU A 94 -15.85 13.75 -2.12
CA LEU A 94 -17.10 14.16 -2.74
C LEU A 94 -17.86 15.23 -1.96
N GLN A 95 -17.61 15.39 -0.66
CA GLN A 95 -18.10 16.56 0.10
C GLN A 95 -17.32 17.83 -0.25
N LEU A 96 -16.01 17.71 -0.50
CA LEU A 96 -15.17 18.82 -0.93
C LEU A 96 -15.54 19.28 -2.35
N ASP A 97 -15.71 18.34 -3.28
CA ASP A 97 -16.19 18.59 -4.63
C ASP A 97 -17.08 17.44 -5.12
N ALA A 98 -18.40 17.68 -5.10
CA ALA A 98 -19.40 16.71 -5.56
C ALA A 98 -19.30 16.37 -7.06
N LYS A 99 -18.56 17.15 -7.84
CA LYS A 99 -18.32 16.93 -9.27
C LYS A 99 -16.94 16.35 -9.57
N MET A 100 -16.17 15.99 -8.54
CA MET A 100 -14.84 15.43 -8.71
C MET A 100 -14.89 14.22 -9.67
N PRO A 101 -14.12 14.22 -10.76
CA PRO A 101 -14.08 13.10 -11.69
C PRO A 101 -13.71 11.80 -10.97
N ARG A 102 -14.41 10.71 -11.31
CA ARG A 102 -14.17 9.39 -10.71
C ARG A 102 -12.70 8.97 -10.76
N GLN A 103 -12.00 9.27 -11.85
CA GLN A 103 -10.59 8.92 -11.97
C GLN A 103 -9.73 9.65 -10.93
N GLN A 104 -10.02 10.93 -10.69
CA GLN A 104 -9.33 11.73 -9.69
C GLN A 104 -9.58 11.21 -8.28
N VAL A 105 -10.83 10.85 -7.95
CA VAL A 105 -11.18 10.19 -6.68
C VAL A 105 -10.36 8.91 -6.50
N LEU A 106 -10.33 8.03 -7.52
CA LEU A 106 -9.56 6.79 -7.46
C LEU A 106 -8.06 7.04 -7.28
N ASP A 107 -7.51 8.08 -7.88
CA ASP A 107 -6.09 8.41 -7.74
C ASP A 107 -5.76 8.94 -6.33
N TYR A 108 -6.67 9.68 -5.68
CA TYR A 108 -6.54 9.98 -4.26
C TYR A 108 -6.61 8.72 -3.39
N LEU A 109 -7.58 7.84 -3.62
CA LEU A 109 -7.75 6.60 -2.83
C LEU A 109 -6.58 5.61 -2.98
N LYS A 110 -5.95 5.55 -4.16
CA LYS A 110 -4.71 4.77 -4.36
C LYS A 110 -3.57 5.31 -3.50
N ASN A 111 -3.48 6.62 -3.33
CA ASN A 111 -2.40 7.26 -2.57
C ASN A 111 -2.73 7.45 -1.09
N ALA A 112 -3.96 7.15 -0.69
CA ALA A 112 -4.42 7.28 0.69
C ALA A 112 -3.65 6.37 1.66
N PRO A 113 -3.68 6.69 2.97
CA PRO A 113 -3.02 5.89 4.00
C PRO A 113 -3.66 4.50 4.09
N GLY A 114 -2.83 3.49 4.19
CA GLY A 114 -3.24 2.13 4.49
C GLY A 114 -2.23 1.46 5.41
N ILE A 115 -2.66 0.32 5.96
CA ILE A 115 -1.86 -0.55 6.82
C ILE A 115 -1.96 -2.00 6.33
N ALA A 116 -0.86 -2.73 6.35
CA ALA A 116 -0.84 -4.16 6.09
C ALA A 116 -1.20 -4.95 7.35
N ILE A 117 -2.27 -5.75 7.30
CA ILE A 117 -2.74 -6.55 8.44
C ILE A 117 -3.08 -7.97 7.99
N PRO A 118 -3.04 -8.99 8.86
CA PRO A 118 -3.44 -10.34 8.49
C PRO A 118 -4.85 -10.36 7.90
N THR A 119 -5.02 -11.06 6.78
CA THR A 119 -6.30 -11.13 6.06
C THR A 119 -7.45 -11.55 6.99
N HIS A 120 -7.24 -12.51 7.88
CA HIS A 120 -8.31 -12.95 8.79
C HIS A 120 -8.67 -11.89 9.85
N VAL A 121 -7.71 -11.07 10.31
CA VAL A 121 -7.98 -9.93 11.21
C VAL A 121 -8.81 -8.90 10.45
N HIS A 122 -8.39 -8.53 9.24
CA HIS A 122 -9.14 -7.60 8.38
C HIS A 122 -10.58 -8.09 8.18
N GLN A 123 -10.74 -9.37 7.82
CA GLN A 123 -12.04 -9.98 7.56
C GLN A 123 -12.98 -10.01 8.77
N LYS A 124 -12.46 -10.25 9.97
CA LYS A 124 -13.26 -10.46 11.18
C LYS A 124 -13.50 -9.18 11.98
N HIS A 125 -12.48 -8.32 12.05
CA HIS A 125 -12.45 -7.18 12.98
C HIS A 125 -12.60 -5.83 12.29
N SER A 126 -12.19 -5.69 11.03
CA SER A 126 -12.31 -4.40 10.36
C SER A 126 -13.78 -4.04 10.12
N GLU A 127 -14.10 -2.80 10.49
CA GLU A 127 -15.42 -2.19 10.32
C GLU A 127 -15.72 -1.90 8.84
N THR A 128 -14.70 -1.94 8.00
CA THR A 128 -14.75 -1.65 6.56
C THR A 128 -15.00 -2.91 5.75
N TYR A 129 -14.65 -4.08 6.28
CA TYR A 129 -14.75 -5.34 5.58
C TYR A 129 -16.20 -5.79 5.39
N GLY A 130 -16.54 -6.24 4.18
CA GLY A 130 -17.84 -6.81 3.85
C GLY A 130 -19.04 -5.83 3.96
N GLY A 131 -18.80 -4.51 4.00
CA GLY A 131 -19.88 -3.52 4.03
C GLY A 131 -20.53 -3.32 5.41
N ARG A 132 -19.84 -3.69 6.50
CA ARG A 132 -20.34 -3.53 7.88
C ARG A 132 -20.53 -2.08 8.34
N SER A 133 -19.91 -1.12 7.65
CA SER A 133 -20.04 0.30 7.98
C SER A 133 -21.41 0.87 7.57
N THR A 134 -22.15 1.39 8.56
CA THR A 134 -23.47 2.02 8.36
C THR A 134 -23.33 3.45 7.82
N ARG A 135 -24.37 3.98 7.15
CA ARG A 135 -24.38 5.38 6.66
C ARG A 135 -24.19 6.40 7.79
N ALA A 136 -24.77 6.15 8.95
CA ALA A 136 -24.64 7.02 10.11
C ALA A 136 -23.20 7.07 10.62
N LYS A 137 -22.52 5.91 10.67
CA LYS A 137 -21.11 5.83 11.01
C LYS A 137 -20.24 6.56 9.98
N GLN A 138 -20.47 6.35 8.69
CA GLN A 138 -19.74 7.07 7.63
C GLN A 138 -19.88 8.59 7.76
N ALA A 139 -21.09 9.09 8.01
CA ALA A 139 -21.32 10.53 8.20
C ALA A 139 -20.55 11.08 9.42
N LYS A 140 -20.51 10.32 10.53
CA LYS A 140 -19.72 10.66 11.71
C LYS A 140 -18.22 10.65 11.41
N ASP A 141 -17.73 9.61 10.74
CA ASP A 141 -16.32 9.42 10.44
C ASP A 141 -15.80 10.48 9.46
N VAL A 142 -16.63 10.91 8.48
CA VAL A 142 -16.31 12.03 7.59
C VAL A 142 -16.20 13.35 8.34
N ALA A 143 -17.02 13.56 9.37
CA ALA A 143 -16.99 14.79 10.16
C ALA A 143 -15.74 14.90 11.06
N ASP A 144 -15.11 13.78 11.40
CA ASP A 144 -13.87 13.74 12.17
C ASP A 144 -12.99 12.55 11.75
N LEU A 145 -12.18 12.77 10.72
CA LEU A 145 -11.28 11.75 10.19
C LEU A 145 -10.21 11.32 11.20
N ARG A 146 -9.80 12.21 12.12
CA ARG A 146 -8.84 11.86 13.17
C ARG A 146 -9.46 10.87 14.15
N ALA A 147 -10.71 11.07 14.54
CA ALA A 147 -11.45 10.10 15.34
C ALA A 147 -11.72 8.80 14.57
N ALA A 148 -11.97 8.89 13.25
CA ALA A 148 -12.16 7.72 12.39
C ALA A 148 -10.92 6.81 12.33
N VAL A 149 -9.71 7.38 12.20
CA VAL A 149 -8.44 6.62 12.30
C VAL A 149 -8.40 5.83 13.60
N ASN A 150 -8.65 6.50 14.73
CA ASN A 150 -8.61 5.86 16.04
C ASN A 150 -9.63 4.72 16.15
N SER A 151 -10.88 4.96 15.76
CA SER A 151 -11.93 3.96 15.79
C SER A 151 -11.61 2.74 14.92
N ASN A 152 -11.03 2.94 13.73
CA ASN A 152 -10.69 1.83 12.84
C ASN A 152 -9.52 1.01 13.39
N VAL A 153 -8.49 1.65 13.94
CA VAL A 153 -7.38 0.93 14.61
C VAL A 153 -7.88 0.19 15.84
N ASP A 154 -8.71 0.81 16.68
CA ASP A 154 -9.28 0.17 17.87
C ASP A 154 -10.09 -1.08 17.52
N ALA A 155 -10.82 -1.05 16.39
CA ALA A 155 -11.60 -2.19 15.93
C ALA A 155 -10.72 -3.41 15.57
N ILE A 156 -9.59 -3.20 14.91
CA ILE A 156 -8.67 -4.28 14.52
C ILE A 156 -7.69 -4.67 15.64
N LYS A 157 -7.49 -3.80 16.63
CA LYS A 157 -6.50 -3.97 17.71
C LYS A 157 -6.65 -5.31 18.45
N SER A 158 -7.87 -5.71 18.81
CA SER A 158 -8.06 -6.99 19.53
C SER A 158 -7.60 -8.18 18.68
N GLY A 159 -7.91 -8.19 17.38
CA GLY A 159 -7.48 -9.26 16.49
C GLY A 159 -5.97 -9.30 16.28
N LEU A 160 -5.32 -8.13 16.25
CA LEU A 160 -3.86 -8.05 16.18
C LEU A 160 -3.20 -8.55 17.48
N LEU A 161 -3.76 -8.21 18.64
CA LEU A 161 -3.25 -8.72 19.92
C LEU A 161 -3.41 -10.24 20.03
N ASP A 162 -4.53 -10.79 19.56
CA ASP A 162 -4.78 -12.25 19.53
C ASP A 162 -3.77 -12.99 18.63
N GLU A 163 -3.32 -12.36 17.54
CA GLU A 163 -2.26 -12.87 16.64
C GLU A 163 -0.84 -12.69 17.22
N GLY A 164 -0.70 -12.08 18.39
CA GLY A 164 0.57 -11.91 19.10
C GLY A 164 1.36 -10.66 18.70
N TYR A 165 0.77 -9.71 17.97
CA TYR A 165 1.43 -8.43 17.70
C TYR A 165 1.58 -7.62 18.99
N PRO A 166 2.76 -7.05 19.28
CA PRO A 166 2.95 -6.22 20.46
C PRO A 166 2.07 -4.97 20.41
N GLU A 167 1.41 -4.64 21.52
CA GLU A 167 0.58 -3.43 21.59
C GLU A 167 1.36 -2.16 21.21
N ALA A 168 2.63 -2.08 21.60
CA ALA A 168 3.50 -0.96 21.25
C ALA A 168 3.69 -0.79 19.73
N GLU A 169 3.74 -1.88 18.95
CA GLU A 169 3.86 -1.83 17.50
C GLU A 169 2.54 -1.40 16.85
N ILE A 170 1.40 -1.86 17.39
CA ILE A 170 0.06 -1.43 16.94
C ILE A 170 -0.11 0.08 17.17
N GLU A 171 0.28 0.58 18.34
CA GLU A 171 0.21 2.01 18.65
C GLU A 171 1.23 2.84 17.84
N ALA A 172 2.40 2.29 17.53
CA ALA A 172 3.34 2.92 16.60
C ALA A 172 2.75 3.04 15.19
N ALA A 173 2.06 2.00 14.69
CA ALA A 173 1.36 2.04 13.41
C ALA A 173 0.21 3.05 13.42
N ARG A 174 -0.53 3.17 14.53
CA ARG A 174 -1.55 4.24 14.71
C ARG A 174 -0.95 5.63 14.55
N GLU A 175 0.19 5.88 15.19
CA GLU A 175 0.89 7.16 15.10
C GLU A 175 1.40 7.43 13.68
N GLN A 176 1.95 6.43 13.00
CA GLN A 176 2.35 6.54 11.59
C GLN A 176 1.16 6.85 10.67
N LEU A 177 -0.01 6.25 10.91
CA LEU A 177 -1.23 6.56 10.18
C LEU A 177 -1.62 8.03 10.39
N HIS A 178 -1.55 8.55 11.62
CA HIS A 178 -1.81 9.95 11.90
C HIS A 178 -0.84 10.89 11.18
N GLN A 179 0.45 10.59 11.22
CA GLN A 179 1.48 11.36 10.52
C GLN A 179 1.28 11.36 9.01
N LEU A 180 0.94 10.20 8.42
CA LEU A 180 0.72 10.08 6.99
C LEU A 180 -0.55 10.82 6.56
N ASN A 181 -1.64 10.72 7.31
CA ASN A 181 -2.87 11.46 7.05
C ASN A 181 -2.63 12.98 7.05
N GLN A 182 -1.92 13.50 8.05
CA GLN A 182 -1.55 14.92 8.15
C GLN A 182 -0.66 15.36 6.98
N LYS A 183 0.37 14.57 6.67
CA LYS A 183 1.29 14.85 5.56
C LYS A 183 0.58 14.89 4.20
N GLN A 184 -0.48 14.10 4.04
CA GLN A 184 -1.29 14.05 2.82
C GLN A 184 -2.42 15.09 2.80
N GLY A 185 -2.65 15.81 3.90
CA GLY A 185 -3.67 16.85 3.99
C GLY A 185 -5.10 16.31 4.13
N TRP A 186 -5.28 15.10 4.67
CA TRP A 186 -6.62 14.58 4.97
C TRP A 186 -7.25 15.31 6.16
N TYR A 187 -6.45 15.73 7.14
CA TYR A 187 -6.84 16.59 8.26
C TYR A 187 -5.62 17.27 8.89
#